data_AF-A0A5Q3FW25-F1
#
_entry.id   AF-A0A5Q3FW25-F1
#
_cell.length_a   1.000
_cell.length_b   1.000
_cell.length_c   1.000
_cell.angle_alpha   90.00
_cell.angle_beta   90.00
_cell.angle_gamma   90.00
#
_symmetry.space_group_name_H-M   'P 1'
#
loop_
_entity.id
_entity.type
_entity.pdbx_description
1 polymer ?
#
loop_
_entity_poly.entity_id
_entity_poly.type
_entity_poly.pdbx_seq_one_letter_code
_entity_poly.pdbx_strand_id
1 'polypeptide(L)'
;MEQDCPLGLLEACNKNKAVSDAAPGVQFLLLYGSLDPEDEILGCNKEFIELWRSSTGSSGVELEVQVMDGHNHISSPPALGTNISREEV
;
A
#
# COMPACT_ATOMS: atom_id res chain seq x y z
N MET A 1 13.68 14.19 2.15
CA MET A 1 12.55 13.30 1.81
C MET A 1 13.16 11.95 1.50
N GLU A 2 12.74 10.94 2.26
CA GLU A 2 13.35 9.62 2.34
C GLU A 2 13.26 8.92 0.97
N GLN A 3 14.40 8.73 0.30
CA GLN A 3 14.45 8.13 -1.03
C GLN A 3 14.05 6.64 -1.03
N ASP A 4 14.14 5.98 0.12
CA ASP A 4 13.95 4.54 0.26
C ASP A 4 12.58 4.15 0.86
N CYS A 5 11.66 5.10 1.03
CA CYS A 5 10.28 4.79 1.41
C CYS A 5 9.43 4.44 0.18
N PRO A 6 8.30 3.71 0.33
CA PRO A 6 7.47 3.30 -0.80
C PRO A 6 7.05 4.45 -1.74
N LEU A 7 6.70 5.61 -1.18
CA LEU A 7 6.36 6.81 -1.96
C LEU A 7 7.58 7.33 -2.75
N GLY A 8 8.74 7.45 -2.10
CA GLY A 8 9.97 7.89 -2.77
C GLY A 8 10.41 6.96 -3.91
N LEU A 9 10.26 5.64 -3.72
CA LEU A 9 10.53 4.64 -4.75
C LEU A 9 9.52 4.74 -5.91
N LEU A 10 8.25 5.00 -5.61
CA LEU A 10 7.20 5.22 -6.61
C LEU A 10 7.48 6.47 -7.45
N GLU A 11 7.87 7.58 -6.81
CA GLU A 11 8.31 8.80 -7.49
C GLU A 11 9.53 8.56 -8.39
N ALA A 12 10.52 7.80 -7.90
CA ALA A 12 11.71 7.47 -8.65
C ALA A 12 11.41 6.59 -9.87
N CYS A 13 10.46 5.65 -9.75
CA CYS A 13 9.95 4.89 -10.87
C CYS A 13 9.31 5.82 -11.89
N ASN A 14 8.31 6.61 -11.49
CA ASN A 14 7.52 7.46 -12.37
C ASN A 14 8.35 8.49 -13.16
N LYS A 15 9.53 8.90 -12.68
CA LYS A 15 10.47 9.74 -13.44
C LYS A 15 11.03 9.07 -14.70
N ASN A 16 11.12 7.74 -14.70
CA ASN A 16 11.68 6.95 -15.81
C ASN A 16 10.60 6.18 -16.58
N LYS A 17 9.66 5.55 -15.87
CA LYS A 17 8.56 4.73 -16.39
C LYS A 17 7.46 4.57 -15.34
N ALA A 18 6.21 4.36 -15.73
CA ALA A 18 5.16 4.07 -14.76
C ALA A 18 5.53 2.83 -13.91
N VAL A 19 5.21 2.85 -12.62
CA VAL A 19 5.52 1.74 -11.70
C VAL A 19 4.94 0.39 -12.14
N SER A 20 3.74 0.43 -12.71
CA SER A 20 3.04 -0.73 -13.27
C SER A 20 3.87 -1.37 -14.40
N ASP A 21 4.59 -0.56 -15.18
CA ASP A 21 5.48 -1.01 -16.25
C ASP A 21 6.85 -1.49 -15.73
N ALA A 22 7.19 -1.19 -14.48
CA ALA A 22 8.40 -1.69 -13.84
C ALA A 22 8.29 -3.16 -13.38
N ALA A 23 7.06 -3.62 -13.10
CA ALA A 23 6.78 -4.95 -12.60
C ALA A 23 5.58 -5.60 -13.33
N PRO A 24 5.69 -5.84 -14.65
CA PRO A 24 4.60 -6.41 -15.43
C PRO A 24 4.20 -7.80 -14.91
N GLY A 25 2.90 -8.00 -14.69
CA GLY A 25 2.34 -9.26 -14.19
C GLY A 25 2.37 -9.44 -12.67
N VAL A 26 2.86 -8.45 -11.90
CA VAL A 26 2.81 -8.44 -10.43
C VAL A 26 1.53 -7.76 -9.97
N GLN A 27 0.84 -8.37 -8.99
CA GLN A 27 -0.30 -7.74 -8.31
C GLN A 27 0.18 -7.01 -7.06
N PHE A 28 -0.32 -5.80 -6.86
CA PHE A 28 0.04 -4.96 -5.71
C PHE A 28 -1.18 -4.78 -4.80
N LEU A 29 -0.96 -4.97 -3.50
CA LEU A 29 -1.94 -4.72 -2.45
C LEU A 29 -1.35 -3.72 -1.45
N LEU A 30 -2.07 -2.62 -1.23
CA LEU A 30 -1.86 -1.74 -0.09
C LEU A 30 -2.94 -2.04 0.97
N LEU A 31 -2.51 -2.48 2.14
CA LEU A 31 -3.38 -2.84 3.26
C LEU A 31 -3.03 -1.96 4.47
N TYR A 32 -4.02 -1.31 5.07
CA TYR A 32 -3.83 -0.49 6.28
C TYR A 32 -5.05 -0.52 7.20
N GLY A 33 -4.86 -0.19 8.47
CA GLY A 33 -5.92 -0.19 9.48
C GLY A 33 -6.74 1.09 9.49
N SER A 34 -8.04 1.03 9.79
CA SER A 34 -8.88 2.24 9.89
C SER A 34 -8.52 3.12 11.10
N LEU A 35 -7.77 2.59 12.07
CA LEU A 35 -7.31 3.29 13.27
C LEU A 35 -5.79 3.51 13.28
N ASP A 36 -5.14 3.48 12.10
CA ASP A 36 -3.74 3.85 11.96
C ASP A 36 -3.51 5.35 12.25
N PRO A 37 -2.31 5.75 12.72
CA PRO A 37 -1.98 7.16 12.94
C PRO A 37 -2.11 7.99 11.65
N GLU A 38 -2.80 9.12 11.72
CA GLU A 38 -3.06 9.96 10.54
C GLU A 38 -1.79 10.60 9.98
N ASP A 39 -0.92 11.10 10.87
CA ASP A 39 0.29 11.85 10.57
C ASP A 39 1.47 10.97 10.15
N GLU A 40 1.50 9.71 10.56
CA GLU A 40 2.60 8.78 10.26
C GLU A 40 2.25 7.76 9.17
N ILE A 41 0.98 7.36 9.03
CA ILE A 41 0.59 6.23 8.16
C ILE A 41 -0.48 6.64 7.15
N LEU A 42 -1.65 7.13 7.59
CA LEU A 42 -2.78 7.34 6.68
C LEU A 42 -2.50 8.44 5.65
N GLY A 43 -1.80 9.52 6.05
CA GLY A 43 -1.37 10.58 5.13
C GLY A 43 -0.48 10.04 4.01
N CYS A 44 0.58 9.32 4.37
CA CYS A 44 1.49 8.73 3.39
C CYS A 44 0.81 7.71 2.47
N ASN A 45 -0.13 6.91 2.99
CA ASN A 45 -0.91 5.98 2.17
C ASN A 45 -1.76 6.71 1.14
N LYS A 46 -2.42 7.82 1.51
CA LYS A 46 -3.20 8.64 0.57
C LYS A 46 -2.32 9.17 -0.55
N GLU A 47 -1.17 9.76 -0.20
CA GLU A 47 -0.20 10.28 -1.18
C GLU A 47 0.30 9.17 -2.14
N PHE A 48 0.61 7.98 -1.60
CA PHE A 48 1.02 6.83 -2.41
C PHE A 48 -0.07 6.39 -3.39
N ILE A 49 -1.32 6.27 -2.93
CA ILE A 49 -2.46 5.87 -3.77
C ILE A 49 -2.70 6.89 -4.89
N GLU A 50 -2.67 8.18 -4.57
CA GLU A 50 -2.84 9.25 -5.54
C GLU A 50 -1.72 9.25 -6.59
N LEU A 51 -0.47 9.07 -6.16
CA LEU A 51 0.67 8.98 -7.07
C LEU A 51 0.61 7.73 -7.96
N TRP A 52 0.15 6.60 -7.42
CA TRP A 52 -0.01 5.38 -8.21
C TRP A 52 -1.07 5.56 -9.29
N ARG A 53 -2.27 6.02 -8.89
CA ARG A 53 -3.44 6.15 -9.78
C ARG A 53 -3.29 7.27 -10.81
N SER A 54 -2.49 8.30 -10.52
CA SER A 54 -2.16 9.34 -11.50
C SER A 54 -1.12 8.89 -12.53
N SER A 55 -0.37 7.82 -12.25
CA SER A 55 0.54 7.21 -13.22
C SER A 55 -0.22 6.32 -14.20
N THR A 56 -0.15 6.63 -15.49
CA THR A 56 -0.76 5.84 -16.56
C THR A 56 0.29 4.92 -17.17
N GLY A 57 0.40 3.70 -16.63
CA GLY A 57 1.24 2.67 -17.24
C GLY A 57 0.51 1.91 -18.35
N SER A 58 1.30 1.34 -19.25
CA SER A 58 0.82 0.55 -20.40
C SER A 58 0.49 -0.90 -20.07
N SER A 59 0.97 -1.40 -18.93
CA SER A 59 0.83 -2.78 -18.45
C SER A 59 -0.54 -3.12 -17.85
N GLY A 60 -1.36 -2.13 -17.51
CA GLY A 60 -2.69 -2.35 -16.90
C GLY A 60 -2.64 -2.96 -15.50
N VAL A 61 -1.50 -2.86 -14.80
CA VAL A 61 -1.36 -3.32 -13.41
C VAL A 61 -2.02 -2.31 -12.47
N GLU A 62 -3.06 -2.76 -11.77
CA GLU A 62 -3.82 -1.98 -10.80
C GLU A 62 -3.26 -2.14 -9.37
N LEU A 63 -3.45 -1.10 -8.55
CA LEU A 63 -3.20 -1.16 -7.11
C LEU A 63 -4.51 -1.50 -6.39
N GLU A 64 -4.56 -2.69 -5.79
CA GLU A 64 -5.62 -3.06 -4.86
C GLU A 64 -5.39 -2.34 -3.53
N VAL A 65 -6.45 -1.74 -2.98
CA VAL A 65 -6.39 -1.02 -1.70
C VAL A 65 -7.47 -1.57 -0.78
N GLN A 66 -7.06 -2.06 0.40
CA GLN A 66 -7.97 -2.57 1.41
C GLN A 66 -7.74 -1.89 2.76
N VAL A 67 -8.85 -1.62 3.45
CA VAL A 67 -8.85 -1.02 4.79
C VAL A 67 -9.37 -2.05 5.78
N MET A 68 -8.57 -2.35 6.80
CA MET A 68 -8.95 -3.25 7.89
C MET A 68 -9.71 -2.45 8.95
N ASP A 69 -11.03 -2.53 8.91
CA ASP A 69 -11.86 -1.77 9.84
C ASP A 69 -11.69 -2.24 11.29
N GLY A 70 -11.53 -1.30 12.22
CA GLY A 70 -11.28 -1.57 13.63
C GLY A 70 -9.83 -1.92 13.97
N HIS A 71 -8.95 -2.06 12.97
CA HIS A 71 -7.53 -2.34 13.19
C HIS A 71 -6.71 -1.07 13.33
N ASN A 72 -5.77 -1.11 14.27
CA ASN A 72 -4.64 -0.19 14.37
C ASN A 72 -3.38 -0.82 13.76
N HIS A 73 -2.27 -0.07 13.81
CA HIS A 73 -0.99 -0.42 13.18
C HIS A 73 -0.41 -1.77 13.58
N ILE A 74 -0.66 -2.21 14.82
CA ILE A 74 -0.02 -3.41 15.39
C ILE A 74 -1.00 -4.59 15.41
N SER A 75 -2.29 -4.33 15.33
CA SER A 75 -3.34 -5.35 15.53
C SER A 75 -3.48 -6.33 14.37
N SER A 76 -3.09 -5.98 13.15
CA SER A 76 -3.30 -6.85 11.98
C SER A 76 -2.47 -8.14 11.99
N PRO A 77 -1.13 -8.11 12.21
CA PRO A 77 -0.35 -9.35 12.30
C PRO A 77 -0.82 -10.34 13.38
N PRO A 78 -1.12 -9.94 14.64
CA PRO A 78 -1.62 -10.88 15.64
C PRO A 78 -3.04 -11.34 15.35
N ALA A 79 -3.87 -10.54 14.67
CA ALA A 79 -5.21 -10.95 14.26
C ALA A 79 -5.23 -11.94 13.09
N LEU A 80 -4.12 -12.20 12.41
CA LEU A 80 -4.05 -13.15 11.30
C LEU A 80 -2.93 -14.21 11.48
N GLY A 81 -2.25 -14.18 12.63
CA GLY A 81 -1.02 -14.95 12.86
C GLY A 81 -1.15 -16.10 13.85
N THR A 82 -2.35 -16.36 14.36
CA THR A 82 -2.56 -17.38 15.41
C THR A 82 -2.74 -18.79 14.84
N ASN A 83 -3.11 -18.93 13.57
CA ASN A 83 -3.51 -20.19 12.94
C ASN A 83 -4.68 -20.88 13.68
N ILE A 84 -5.51 -20.09 14.36
CA ILE A 84 -6.70 -20.52 15.08
C ILE A 84 -7.89 -19.73 14.52
N SER A 85 -8.78 -20.39 13.77
CA SER A 85 -9.82 -19.71 12.98
C SER A 85 -10.78 -18.80 13.75
N ARG A 86 -10.94 -18.98 15.07
CA ARG A 86 -11.80 -18.10 15.89
C ARG A 86 -11.11 -16.82 16.35
N GLU A 87 -9.77 -16.81 16.28
CA GLU A 87 -8.90 -15.70 16.68
C GLU A 87 -8.42 -14.93 15.45
N GLU A 88 -8.66 -15.47 14.25
CA GLU A 88 -8.36 -14.83 12.98
C GLU A 88 -9.56 -14.04 12.47
N VAL A 89 -9.48 -12.71 12.54
CA VAL A 89 -10.58 -11.77 12.24
C VAL A 89 -10.12 -10.63 11.35
#